data_AF-A0A1Q3RL49-F1
#
_entry.id   AF-A0A1Q3RL49-F1
#
_cell.length_a   1.000
_cell.length_b   1.000
_cell.length_c   1.000
_cell.angle_alpha   90.00
_cell.angle_beta   90.00
_cell.angle_gamma   90.00
#
_symmetry.space_group_name_H-M   'P 1'
#
loop_
_entity.id
_entity.type
_entity.pdbx_description
1 polymer ?
#
loop_
_entity_poly.entity_id
_entity_poly.type
_entity_poly.pdbx_seq_one_letter_code
_entity_poly.pdbx_strand_id
1 'polypeptide(L)'
;MSFSIDDLREHSNLPGPRANLELLYKFIEFASVEEVEACLQVKSSNLQNTPDEFVLACGVAAGIYMSMDKSHLFSFDFIPYANHESWRVRESVCIGFQKSIYNVASEKITRALEPLRSGTALELRTYIATVAEPALLNGYMDTNLILDDLYNITLSNFKHDLKLSESEKVLRKALGYCWSVVLCGKDANRGMFEQLMLEKKNKHISWIINENLKKNRLMKLDPVWVEQLKLQL
;
A
#
# COMPACT_ATOMS: atom_id res chain seq x y z
N MET A 1 -8.31 11.95 24.77
CA MET A 1 -9.17 12.40 23.66
C MET A 1 -10.16 11.27 23.42
N SER A 2 -11.43 11.56 23.13
CA SER A 2 -12.39 10.52 22.74
C SER A 2 -12.92 10.86 21.37
N PHE A 3 -13.06 9.85 20.52
CA PHE A 3 -13.54 9.96 19.16
C PHE A 3 -14.91 9.27 19.06
N SER A 4 -15.98 10.05 18.91
CA SER A 4 -17.27 9.45 18.56
C SER A 4 -17.33 9.11 17.07
N ILE A 5 -18.14 8.11 16.71
CA ILE A 5 -18.43 7.79 15.30
C ILE A 5 -19.01 9.01 14.58
N ASP A 6 -19.85 9.80 15.24
CA ASP A 6 -20.49 10.96 14.63
C ASP A 6 -19.48 12.07 14.33
N ASP A 7 -18.50 12.30 15.23
CA ASP A 7 -17.39 13.23 14.99
C ASP A 7 -16.57 12.81 13.75
N LEU A 8 -16.26 11.51 13.64
CA LEU A 8 -15.53 10.97 12.49
C LEU A 8 -16.30 11.15 11.18
N ARG A 9 -17.62 10.97 11.20
CA ARG A 9 -18.48 11.15 10.02
C ARG A 9 -18.50 12.60 9.57
N GLU A 10 -18.79 13.51 10.50
CA GLU A 10 -18.92 14.95 10.25
C GLU A 10 -17.62 15.53 9.66
N HIS A 11 -16.48 15.08 10.16
CA HIS A 11 -15.17 15.59 9.76
C HIS A 11 -14.44 14.69 8.73
N SER A 12 -15.15 13.75 8.09
CA SER A 12 -14.57 12.77 7.17
C SER A 12 -14.05 13.37 5.86
N ASN A 13 -14.57 14.53 5.46
CA ASN A 13 -14.49 15.10 4.10
C ASN A 13 -15.11 14.20 3.01
N LEU A 14 -15.94 13.22 3.39
CA LEU A 14 -16.69 12.37 2.47
C LEU A 14 -18.19 12.70 2.52
N PRO A 15 -18.93 12.63 1.39
CA PRO A 15 -18.47 12.30 0.04
C PRO A 15 -17.52 13.36 -0.54
N GLY A 16 -16.41 12.92 -1.13
CA GLY A 16 -15.39 13.83 -1.66
C GLY A 16 -14.17 13.13 -2.23
N PRO A 17 -13.32 13.84 -3.00
CA PRO A 17 -12.13 13.23 -3.61
C PRO A 17 -11.07 12.85 -2.58
N ARG A 18 -11.05 13.48 -1.40
CA ARG A 18 -10.04 13.27 -0.36
C ARG A 18 -10.68 13.11 1.01
N ALA A 19 -10.32 12.04 1.70
CA ALA A 19 -10.68 11.86 3.11
C ALA A 19 -9.78 12.70 4.02
N ASN A 20 -10.21 12.93 5.26
CA ASN A 20 -9.45 13.65 6.26
C ASN A 20 -8.30 12.80 6.86
N LEU A 21 -7.14 12.80 6.20
CA LEU A 21 -5.98 12.03 6.66
C LEU A 21 -5.41 12.55 8.00
N GLU A 22 -5.54 13.84 8.30
CA GLU A 22 -5.11 14.38 9.59
C GLU A 22 -5.89 13.77 10.74
N LEU A 23 -7.22 13.70 10.60
CA LEU A 23 -8.09 13.05 11.58
C LEU A 23 -7.83 11.55 11.67
N LEU A 24 -7.63 10.87 10.54
CA LEU A 24 -7.28 9.45 10.53
C LEU A 24 -5.98 9.18 11.31
N TYR A 25 -4.94 10.00 11.12
CA TYR A 25 -3.68 9.84 11.87
C TYR A 25 -3.84 10.12 13.36
N LYS A 26 -4.63 11.14 13.74
CA LYS A 26 -4.97 11.40 15.15
C LYS A 26 -5.71 10.22 15.77
N PHE A 27 -6.66 9.63 15.04
CA PHE A 27 -7.41 8.46 15.50
C PHE A 27 -6.49 7.26 15.73
N ILE A 28 -5.60 6.93 14.79
CA ILE A 28 -4.61 5.84 14.94
C ILE A 28 -3.80 5.97 16.23
N GLU A 29 -3.36 7.18 16.57
CA GLU A 29 -2.46 7.42 17.69
C GLU A 29 -3.17 7.40 19.06
N PHE A 30 -4.40 7.91 19.11
CA PHE A 30 -5.08 8.22 20.38
C PHE A 30 -6.35 7.42 20.66
N ALA A 31 -6.88 6.65 19.71
CA ALA A 31 -8.12 5.89 19.92
C ALA A 31 -7.97 4.83 21.02
N SER A 32 -9.07 4.52 21.71
CA SER A 32 -9.17 3.37 22.61
C SER A 32 -9.53 2.09 21.83
N VAL A 33 -9.39 0.92 22.46
CA VAL A 33 -9.81 -0.36 21.86
C VAL A 33 -11.31 -0.34 21.53
N GLU A 34 -12.12 0.21 22.44
CA GLU A 34 -13.57 0.31 22.28
C GLU A 34 -13.95 1.21 21.10
N GLU A 35 -13.22 2.30 20.88
CA GLU A 35 -13.44 3.22 19.75
C GLU A 35 -13.07 2.55 18.42
N VAL A 36 -11.97 1.79 18.39
CA VAL A 36 -11.58 0.99 17.21
C VAL A 36 -12.62 -0.08 16.90
N GLU A 37 -13.04 -0.85 17.91
CA GLU A 37 -14.08 -1.87 17.76
C GLU A 37 -15.40 -1.27 17.27
N ALA A 38 -15.82 -0.13 17.82
CA ALA A 38 -17.02 0.58 17.38
C ALA A 38 -16.94 0.96 15.88
N CYS A 39 -15.79 1.45 15.42
CA CYS A 39 -15.57 1.77 14.00
C CYS A 39 -15.65 0.53 13.09
N LEU A 40 -15.11 -0.61 13.56
CA LEU A 40 -15.13 -1.87 12.81
C LEU A 40 -16.53 -2.49 12.70
N GLN A 41 -17.45 -2.13 13.60
CA GLN A 41 -18.85 -2.59 13.58
C GLN A 41 -19.77 -1.76 12.68
N VAL A 42 -19.26 -0.70 12.03
CA VAL A 42 -20.08 0.11 11.12
C VAL A 42 -20.52 -0.73 9.92
N LYS A 43 -21.83 -0.94 9.80
CA LYS A 43 -22.46 -1.63 8.68
C LYS A 43 -23.09 -0.62 7.75
N SER A 44 -22.70 -0.65 6.48
CA SER A 44 -23.38 0.07 5.42
C SER A 44 -23.55 -0.83 4.21
N SER A 45 -24.70 -0.72 3.54
CA SER A 45 -25.00 -1.46 2.32
C SER A 45 -24.20 -0.96 1.11
N ASN A 46 -23.68 0.27 1.17
CA ASN A 46 -22.74 0.82 0.20
C ASN A 46 -21.82 1.82 0.91
N LEU A 47 -20.57 1.41 1.14
CA LEU A 47 -19.56 2.25 1.78
C LEU A 47 -18.95 3.27 0.81
N GLN A 48 -19.01 3.03 -0.50
CA GLN A 48 -18.19 3.77 -1.45
C GLN A 48 -18.44 5.29 -1.41
N ASN A 49 -17.39 6.04 -1.07
CA ASN A 49 -17.40 7.50 -0.99
C ASN A 49 -18.40 8.06 0.04
N THR A 50 -18.54 7.41 1.18
CA THR A 50 -19.42 7.83 2.28
C THR A 50 -18.64 8.15 3.55
N PRO A 51 -19.19 8.94 4.49
CA PRO A 51 -18.61 9.09 5.83
C PRO A 51 -18.32 7.76 6.54
N ASP A 52 -19.18 6.75 6.36
CA ASP A 52 -18.98 5.42 6.97
C ASP A 52 -17.77 4.68 6.40
N GLU A 53 -17.40 4.89 5.13
CA GLU A 53 -16.12 4.39 4.59
C GLU A 53 -14.92 4.99 5.31
N PHE A 54 -15.00 6.26 5.71
CA PHE A 54 -13.95 6.90 6.50
C PHE A 54 -13.89 6.35 7.92
N VAL A 55 -15.03 6.13 8.57
CA VAL A 55 -15.09 5.52 9.90
C VAL A 55 -14.48 4.13 9.88
N LEU A 56 -14.86 3.29 8.91
CA LEU A 56 -14.28 1.96 8.75
C LEU A 56 -12.78 2.03 8.48
N ALA A 57 -12.33 2.96 7.62
CA ALA A 57 -10.91 3.17 7.35
C ALA A 57 -10.12 3.54 8.63
N CYS A 58 -10.69 4.38 9.50
CA CYS A 58 -10.11 4.71 10.80
C CYS A 58 -9.95 3.47 11.69
N GLY A 59 -11.03 2.67 11.83
CA GLY A 59 -11.00 1.41 12.59
C GLY A 59 -9.95 0.42 12.08
N VAL A 60 -9.86 0.23 10.76
CA VAL A 60 -8.89 -0.70 10.15
C VAL A 60 -7.44 -0.24 10.38
N ALA A 61 -7.13 1.03 10.12
CA ALA A 61 -5.76 1.51 10.29
C ALA A 61 -5.32 1.49 11.75
N ALA A 62 -6.19 1.91 12.67
CA ALA A 62 -5.92 1.89 14.10
C ALA A 62 -5.85 0.45 14.63
N GLY A 63 -6.71 -0.45 14.16
CA GLY A 63 -6.68 -1.86 14.55
C GLY A 63 -5.37 -2.56 14.19
N ILE A 64 -4.83 -2.30 12.99
CA ILE A 64 -3.49 -2.78 12.60
C ILE A 64 -2.43 -2.17 13.51
N TYR A 65 -2.43 -0.84 13.67
CA TYR A 65 -1.45 -0.15 14.50
C TYR A 65 -1.43 -0.68 15.95
N MET A 66 -2.60 -0.85 16.57
CA MET A 66 -2.74 -1.44 17.90
C MET A 66 -2.30 -2.89 17.94
N SER A 67 -2.65 -3.72 16.95
CA SER A 67 -2.21 -5.12 16.92
C SER A 67 -0.69 -5.25 16.74
N MET A 68 -0.03 -4.25 16.14
CA MET A 68 1.43 -4.21 15.98
C MET A 68 2.14 -3.69 17.23
N ASP A 69 1.65 -2.61 17.84
CA ASP A 69 2.27 -2.00 19.03
C ASP A 69 1.90 -2.74 20.33
N LYS A 70 0.63 -3.10 20.49
CA LYS A 70 0.02 -3.66 21.70
C LYS A 70 -0.58 -5.04 21.45
N SER A 71 0.16 -5.92 20.78
CA SER A 71 -0.31 -7.26 20.36
C SER A 71 -0.84 -8.17 21.48
N HIS A 72 -0.54 -7.86 22.75
CA HIS A 72 -1.06 -8.60 23.91
C HIS A 72 -2.48 -8.17 24.31
N LEU A 73 -2.94 -7.00 23.85
CA LEU A 73 -4.27 -6.43 24.15
C LEU A 73 -5.23 -6.57 22.98
N PHE A 74 -4.73 -6.58 21.75
CA PHE A 74 -5.56 -6.51 20.55
C PHE A 74 -4.99 -7.38 19.44
N SER A 75 -5.83 -8.25 18.90
CA SER A 75 -5.56 -9.03 17.68
C SER A 75 -6.50 -8.57 16.58
N PHE A 76 -5.99 -8.44 15.36
CA PHE A 76 -6.76 -7.90 14.26
C PHE A 76 -6.48 -8.67 12.96
N ASP A 77 -7.54 -9.27 12.40
CA ASP A 77 -7.46 -9.90 11.08
C ASP A 77 -7.70 -8.85 9.98
N PHE A 78 -6.61 -8.39 9.37
CA PHE A 78 -6.66 -7.36 8.34
C PHE A 78 -6.89 -7.94 6.92
N ILE A 79 -6.82 -9.26 6.72
CA ILE A 79 -6.89 -9.89 5.38
C ILE A 79 -8.20 -9.58 4.65
N PRO A 80 -9.39 -9.63 5.30
CA PRO A 80 -10.64 -9.22 4.66
C PRO A 80 -10.59 -7.77 4.16
N TYR A 81 -9.91 -6.88 4.89
CA TYR A 81 -9.81 -5.46 4.55
C TYR A 81 -8.83 -5.19 3.41
N ALA A 82 -7.78 -6.01 3.26
CA ALA A 82 -6.88 -5.98 2.11
C ALA A 82 -7.60 -6.37 0.80
N ASN A 83 -8.65 -7.18 0.89
CA ASN A 83 -9.50 -7.60 -0.25
C ASN A 83 -10.80 -6.81 -0.38
N HIS A 84 -11.01 -5.79 0.47
CA HIS A 84 -12.27 -5.05 0.52
C HIS A 84 -12.55 -4.32 -0.81
N GLU A 85 -13.82 -4.15 -1.19
CA GLU A 85 -14.21 -3.49 -2.45
C GLU A 85 -13.79 -2.01 -2.51
N SER A 86 -13.90 -1.30 -1.38
CA SER A 86 -13.45 0.08 -1.22
C SER A 86 -11.93 0.17 -1.30
N TRP A 87 -11.44 1.03 -2.21
CA TRP A 87 -10.01 1.33 -2.30
C TRP A 87 -9.48 2.10 -1.09
N ARG A 88 -10.32 2.87 -0.38
CA ARG A 88 -9.91 3.59 0.84
C ARG A 88 -9.70 2.65 2.01
N VAL A 89 -10.54 1.62 2.13
CA VAL A 89 -10.35 0.55 3.14
C VAL A 89 -9.08 -0.25 2.84
N ARG A 90 -8.80 -0.58 1.58
CA ARG A 90 -7.52 -1.21 1.23
C ARG A 90 -6.31 -0.31 1.52
N GLU A 91 -6.46 1.00 1.36
CA GLU A 91 -5.41 1.97 1.70
C GLU A 91 -5.18 2.10 3.21
N SER A 92 -6.25 2.03 4.01
CA SER A 92 -6.11 2.10 5.46
C SER A 92 -5.33 0.92 6.05
N VAL A 93 -5.36 -0.25 5.39
CA VAL A 93 -4.45 -1.36 5.72
C VAL A 93 -2.99 -0.94 5.58
N CYS A 94 -2.64 -0.32 4.46
CA CYS A 94 -1.28 0.15 4.20
C CYS A 94 -0.87 1.22 5.22
N ILE A 95 -1.76 2.17 5.50
CA ILE A 95 -1.52 3.25 6.47
C ILE A 95 -1.25 2.69 7.88
N GLY A 96 -2.03 1.71 8.33
CA GLY A 96 -1.85 1.10 9.65
C GLY A 96 -0.45 0.50 9.83
N PHE A 97 0.02 -0.26 8.83
CA PHE A 97 1.39 -0.79 8.83
C PHE A 97 2.44 0.30 8.76
N GLN A 98 2.29 1.27 7.85
CA GLN A 98 3.24 2.37 7.68
C GLN A 98 3.35 3.27 8.92
N LYS A 99 2.27 3.43 9.69
CA LYS A 99 2.35 4.14 10.99
C LYS A 99 2.97 3.30 12.10
N SER A 100 2.91 1.98 12.00
CA SER A 100 3.50 1.08 13.00
C SER A 100 5.04 1.08 12.98
N ILE A 101 5.67 1.47 11.88
CA ILE A 101 7.14 1.45 11.70
C ILE A 101 7.89 2.30 12.72
N TYR A 102 7.22 3.29 13.32
CA TYR A 102 7.82 4.20 14.30
C TYR A 102 7.95 3.58 15.69
N ASN A 103 7.20 2.51 15.98
CA ASN A 103 7.12 1.92 17.33
C ASN A 103 7.43 0.42 17.34
N VAL A 104 7.62 -0.18 16.17
CA VAL A 104 7.72 -1.64 16.01
C VAL A 104 9.00 -1.98 15.25
N ALA A 105 9.58 -3.15 15.54
CA ALA A 105 10.75 -3.66 14.83
C ALA A 105 10.39 -4.16 13.43
N SER A 106 11.32 -4.07 12.48
CA SER A 106 11.09 -4.41 11.09
C SER A 106 10.71 -5.88 10.91
N GLU A 107 11.28 -6.80 11.70
CA GLU A 107 10.97 -8.23 11.63
C GLU A 107 9.53 -8.54 11.98
N LYS A 108 8.91 -7.75 12.88
CA LYS A 108 7.49 -7.92 13.24
C LYS A 108 6.59 -7.46 12.09
N ILE A 109 6.91 -6.33 11.45
CA ILE A 109 6.18 -5.85 10.27
C ILE A 109 6.34 -6.83 9.10
N THR A 110 7.56 -7.26 8.79
CA THR A 110 7.83 -8.24 7.72
C THR A 110 7.04 -9.53 7.94
N ARG A 111 7.04 -10.08 9.15
CA ARG A 111 6.28 -11.29 9.47
C ARG A 111 4.76 -11.08 9.31
N ALA A 112 4.25 -9.93 9.71
CA ALA A 112 2.83 -9.62 9.57
C ALA A 112 2.40 -9.48 8.10
N LEU A 113 3.30 -9.01 7.22
CA LEU A 113 3.03 -8.85 5.79
C LEU A 113 3.19 -10.13 4.96
N GLU A 114 3.86 -11.16 5.49
CA GLU A 114 4.17 -12.40 4.77
C GLU A 114 2.94 -13.06 4.11
N PRO A 115 1.75 -13.16 4.76
CA PRO A 115 0.58 -13.76 4.13
C PRO A 115 0.12 -13.03 2.85
N LEU A 116 0.37 -11.72 2.75
CA LEU A 116 0.00 -10.92 1.58
C LEU A 116 0.95 -11.16 0.39
N ARG A 117 2.19 -11.55 0.65
CA ARG A 117 3.27 -11.67 -0.36
C ARG A 117 3.02 -12.81 -1.36
N SER A 118 2.22 -13.80 -0.98
CA SER A 118 1.77 -14.91 -1.86
C SER A 118 0.26 -14.90 -2.10
N GLY A 119 -0.38 -13.76 -1.86
CA GLY A 119 -1.83 -13.62 -1.83
C GLY A 119 -2.52 -13.39 -3.18
N THR A 120 -3.79 -12.97 -3.12
CA THR A 120 -4.55 -12.50 -4.29
C THR A 120 -3.94 -11.23 -4.89
N ALA A 121 -4.38 -10.82 -6.09
CA ALA A 121 -3.92 -9.56 -6.68
C ALA A 121 -4.19 -8.32 -5.80
N LEU A 122 -5.24 -8.32 -4.96
CA LEU A 122 -5.51 -7.23 -4.01
C LEU A 122 -4.62 -7.30 -2.77
N GLU A 123 -4.30 -8.51 -2.30
CA GLU A 123 -3.34 -8.73 -1.22
C GLU A 123 -1.93 -8.33 -1.64
N LEU A 124 -1.49 -8.77 -2.81
CA LEU A 124 -0.21 -8.37 -3.42
C LEU A 124 -0.15 -6.85 -3.60
N ARG A 125 -1.25 -6.21 -4.03
CA ARG A 125 -1.32 -4.74 -4.12
C ARG A 125 -1.10 -4.11 -2.75
N THR A 126 -1.72 -4.65 -1.71
CA THR A 126 -1.61 -4.14 -0.35
C THR A 126 -0.20 -4.31 0.18
N TYR A 127 0.43 -5.46 -0.06
CA TYR A 127 1.83 -5.72 0.23
C TYR A 127 2.75 -4.66 -0.42
N ILE A 128 2.74 -4.55 -1.75
CA ILE A 128 3.66 -3.64 -2.46
C ILE A 128 3.41 -2.17 -2.13
N ALA A 129 2.15 -1.76 -1.92
CA ALA A 129 1.82 -0.39 -1.54
C ALA A 129 2.28 -0.06 -0.11
N THR A 130 2.22 -1.05 0.80
CA THR A 130 2.71 -0.89 2.17
C THR A 130 4.21 -0.69 2.18
N VAL A 131 4.98 -1.56 1.51
CA VAL A 131 6.46 -1.53 1.51
C VAL A 131 7.05 -0.42 0.65
N ALA A 132 6.29 0.12 -0.31
CA ALA A 132 6.66 1.29 -1.11
C ALA A 132 6.46 2.61 -0.33
N GLU A 133 7.04 2.68 0.87
CA GLU A 133 7.03 3.84 1.77
C GLU A 133 8.48 4.30 2.01
N PRO A 134 8.85 5.57 1.72
CA PRO A 134 10.21 6.07 1.92
C PRO A 134 10.80 5.78 3.30
N ALA A 135 10.01 5.85 4.37
CA ALA A 135 10.49 5.54 5.72
C ALA A 135 10.89 4.06 5.91
N LEU A 136 10.24 3.12 5.21
CA LEU A 136 10.63 1.70 5.19
C LEU A 136 11.92 1.46 4.40
N LEU A 137 12.09 2.22 3.32
CA LEU A 137 13.19 2.05 2.36
C LEU A 137 14.49 2.76 2.77
N ASN A 138 14.49 3.50 3.89
CA ASN A 138 15.66 4.19 4.40
C ASN A 138 16.43 3.36 5.45
N GLY A 139 16.62 2.07 5.16
CA GLY A 139 17.35 1.13 6.02
C GLY A 139 16.54 0.43 7.11
N TYR A 140 15.21 0.65 7.17
CA TYR A 140 14.33 -0.11 8.07
C TYR A 140 14.03 -1.51 7.52
N MET A 141 13.78 -1.62 6.21
CA MET A 141 13.75 -2.89 5.46
C MET A 141 14.87 -2.91 4.41
N ASP A 142 15.24 -4.11 3.97
CA ASP A 142 16.15 -4.29 2.84
C ASP A 142 15.44 -3.95 1.53
N THR A 143 15.82 -2.82 0.95
CA THR A 143 15.31 -2.34 -0.34
C THR A 143 15.46 -3.36 -1.45
N ASN A 144 16.55 -4.14 -1.47
CA ASN A 144 16.81 -5.08 -2.56
C ASN A 144 15.91 -6.32 -2.47
N LEU A 145 15.61 -6.79 -1.26
CA LEU A 145 14.59 -7.84 -1.08
C LEU A 145 13.20 -7.36 -1.57
N ILE A 146 12.86 -6.10 -1.31
CA ILE A 146 11.60 -5.53 -1.80
C ILE A 146 11.62 -5.41 -3.34
N LEU A 147 12.74 -5.02 -3.95
CA LEU A 147 12.88 -5.02 -5.41
C LEU A 147 12.72 -6.43 -6.00
N ASP A 148 13.32 -7.46 -5.38
CA ASP A 148 13.14 -8.87 -5.75
C ASP A 148 11.65 -9.25 -5.73
N ASP A 149 10.92 -8.82 -4.71
CA ASP A 149 9.49 -9.06 -4.62
C ASP A 149 8.71 -8.35 -5.72
N LEU A 150 8.99 -7.08 -5.97
CA LEU A 150 8.37 -6.34 -7.08
C LEU A 150 8.64 -7.02 -8.43
N TYR A 151 9.84 -7.53 -8.65
CA TYR A 151 10.21 -8.28 -9.86
C TYR A 151 9.41 -9.56 -10.00
N ASN A 152 9.43 -10.41 -8.96
CA ASN A 152 8.75 -11.69 -8.96
C ASN A 152 7.23 -11.53 -9.09
N ILE A 153 6.64 -10.55 -8.40
CA ILE A 153 5.22 -10.24 -8.49
C ILE A 153 4.87 -9.76 -9.90
N THR A 154 5.69 -8.88 -10.49
CA THR A 154 5.46 -8.38 -11.86
C THR A 154 5.48 -9.51 -12.88
N LEU A 155 6.48 -10.40 -12.84
CA LEU A 155 6.58 -11.49 -13.80
C LEU A 155 5.51 -12.55 -13.62
N SER A 156 5.24 -12.97 -12.38
CA SER A 156 4.24 -14.02 -12.11
C SER A 156 2.82 -13.61 -12.49
N ASN A 157 2.48 -12.32 -12.38
CA ASN A 157 1.13 -11.82 -12.64
C ASN A 157 0.91 -11.24 -14.03
N PHE A 158 1.97 -10.86 -14.75
CA PHE A 158 1.83 -10.12 -16.01
C PHE A 158 2.62 -10.67 -17.18
N LYS A 159 3.18 -11.89 -17.09
CA LYS A 159 3.83 -12.58 -18.23
C LYS A 159 2.82 -13.19 -19.22
N HIS A 160 1.72 -12.49 -19.47
CA HIS A 160 0.71 -12.82 -20.47
C HIS A 160 0.18 -11.54 -21.12
N ASP A 161 -0.44 -11.64 -22.30
CA ASP A 161 -1.07 -10.49 -22.98
C ASP A 161 -2.61 -10.58 -23.00
N LEU A 162 -3.21 -11.32 -22.07
CA LEU A 162 -4.66 -11.45 -21.93
C LEU A 162 -5.33 -10.14 -21.44
N LYS A 163 -6.66 -10.15 -21.36
CA LYS A 163 -7.42 -9.05 -20.74
C LYS A 163 -7.35 -9.21 -19.22
N LEU A 164 -7.00 -8.13 -18.52
CA LEU A 164 -6.95 -8.10 -17.05
C LEU A 164 -8.35 -8.07 -16.43
N SER A 165 -8.53 -8.83 -15.36
CA SER A 165 -9.57 -8.66 -14.35
C SER A 165 -9.45 -7.33 -13.61
N GLU A 166 -10.46 -6.95 -12.83
CA GLU A 166 -10.42 -5.69 -12.07
C GLU A 166 -9.34 -5.69 -10.98
N SER A 167 -9.14 -6.81 -10.28
CA SER A 167 -8.10 -6.93 -9.26
C SER A 167 -6.68 -6.87 -9.85
N GLU A 168 -6.45 -7.52 -11.01
CA GLU A 168 -5.18 -7.41 -11.73
C GLU A 168 -4.92 -5.99 -12.24
N LYS A 169 -5.95 -5.25 -12.68
CA LYS A 169 -5.79 -3.82 -13.04
C LYS A 169 -5.36 -3.00 -11.83
N VAL A 170 -5.90 -3.29 -10.64
CA VAL A 170 -5.53 -2.63 -9.39
C VAL A 170 -4.06 -2.93 -9.03
N LEU A 171 -3.65 -4.20 -9.10
CA LEU A 171 -2.26 -4.60 -8.88
C LEU A 171 -1.31 -3.94 -9.90
N ARG A 172 -1.65 -3.99 -11.20
CA ARG A 172 -0.83 -3.39 -12.25
C ARG A 172 -0.62 -1.90 -12.01
N LYS A 173 -1.67 -1.17 -11.62
CA LYS A 173 -1.56 0.26 -11.28
C LYS A 173 -0.65 0.51 -10.09
N ALA A 174 -0.73 -0.33 -9.06
CA ALA A 174 0.17 -0.23 -7.91
C ALA A 174 1.63 -0.46 -8.33
N LEU A 175 1.92 -1.50 -9.13
CA LEU A 175 3.27 -1.72 -9.70
C LEU A 175 3.74 -0.56 -10.58
N GLY A 176 2.84 0.06 -11.35
CA GLY A 176 3.09 1.29 -12.14
C GLY A 176 3.48 2.53 -11.32
N TYR A 177 3.50 2.42 -9.98
CA TYR A 177 3.94 3.45 -9.06
C TYR A 177 5.02 2.97 -8.09
N CYS A 178 4.87 1.77 -7.52
CA CYS A 178 5.70 1.29 -6.41
C CYS A 178 7.17 1.10 -6.82
N TRP A 179 7.44 0.60 -8.03
CA TRP A 179 8.82 0.47 -8.54
C TRP A 179 9.60 1.77 -8.40
N SER A 180 9.01 2.90 -8.81
CA SER A 180 9.67 4.19 -8.72
C SER A 180 9.97 4.63 -7.29
N VAL A 181 9.18 4.20 -6.30
CA VAL A 181 9.44 4.52 -4.88
C VAL A 181 10.59 3.65 -4.37
N VAL A 182 10.50 2.35 -4.59
CA VAL A 182 11.48 1.37 -4.09
C VAL A 182 12.87 1.61 -4.69
N LEU A 183 12.94 1.98 -5.98
CA LEU A 183 14.21 2.33 -6.63
C LEU A 183 14.89 3.59 -6.06
N CYS A 184 14.15 4.44 -5.34
CA CYS A 184 14.71 5.58 -4.61
C CYS A 184 15.11 5.21 -3.16
N GLY A 185 14.93 3.96 -2.76
CA GLY A 185 15.35 3.45 -1.46
C GLY A 185 16.86 3.39 -1.31
N LYS A 186 17.31 3.26 -0.05
CA LYS A 186 18.71 3.11 0.29
C LYS A 186 19.27 1.82 -0.33
N ASP A 187 20.45 1.91 -0.93
CA ASP A 187 21.18 0.78 -1.55
C ASP A 187 20.41 0.04 -2.67
N ALA A 188 19.41 0.70 -3.28
CA ALA A 188 18.57 0.13 -4.33
C ALA A 188 19.39 -0.32 -5.56
N ASN A 189 19.30 -1.61 -5.91
CA ASN A 189 19.88 -2.17 -7.12
C ASN A 189 19.04 -1.87 -8.35
N ARG A 190 19.41 -0.82 -9.09
CA ARG A 190 18.75 -0.42 -10.34
C ARG A 190 18.79 -1.50 -11.43
N GLY A 191 19.77 -2.41 -11.38
CA GLY A 191 19.92 -3.51 -12.32
C GLY A 191 18.68 -4.42 -12.39
N MET A 192 17.88 -4.47 -11.32
CA MET A 192 16.60 -5.19 -11.31
C MET A 192 15.56 -4.58 -12.24
N PHE A 193 15.49 -3.26 -12.32
CA PHE A 193 14.60 -2.57 -13.24
C PHE A 193 15.10 -2.69 -14.68
N GLU A 194 16.42 -2.69 -14.88
CA GLU A 194 17.05 -2.97 -16.19
C GLU A 194 16.77 -4.40 -16.67
N GLN A 195 16.77 -5.39 -15.77
CA GLN A 195 16.33 -6.75 -16.09
C GLN A 195 14.86 -6.79 -16.49
N LEU A 196 13.98 -6.05 -15.79
CA LEU A 196 12.56 -5.94 -16.16
C LEU A 196 12.37 -5.37 -17.58
N MET A 197 13.25 -4.46 -18.02
CA MET A 197 13.23 -3.89 -19.38
C MET A 197 13.46 -4.93 -20.49
N LEU A 198 13.98 -6.12 -20.17
CA LEU A 198 14.10 -7.22 -21.13
C LEU A 198 12.72 -7.82 -21.47
N GLU A 199 11.75 -7.67 -20.57
CA GLU A 199 10.39 -8.20 -20.70
C GLU A 199 9.41 -7.17 -21.32
N LYS A 200 9.91 -6.01 -21.78
CA LYS A 200 9.12 -4.90 -22.36
C LYS A 200 8.27 -5.26 -23.58
N LYS A 201 8.47 -6.43 -24.21
CA LYS A 201 7.62 -6.92 -25.29
C LYS A 201 6.21 -7.27 -24.81
N ASN A 202 6.06 -7.63 -23.53
CA ASN A 202 4.77 -7.83 -22.91
C ASN A 202 4.06 -6.49 -22.68
N LYS A 203 2.79 -6.37 -23.09
CA LYS A 203 2.09 -5.08 -23.07
C LYS A 203 1.81 -4.57 -21.65
N HIS A 204 1.62 -5.46 -20.68
CA HIS A 204 1.35 -5.08 -19.29
C HIS A 204 2.62 -4.67 -18.56
N ILE A 205 3.72 -5.39 -18.77
CA ILE A 205 5.04 -5.04 -18.23
C ILE A 205 5.54 -3.73 -18.86
N SER A 206 5.42 -3.58 -20.17
CA SER A 206 5.73 -2.32 -20.87
C SER A 206 4.96 -1.14 -20.28
N TRP A 207 3.67 -1.32 -19.97
CA TRP A 207 2.87 -0.30 -19.31
C TRP A 207 3.39 0.02 -17.88
N ILE A 208 3.73 -0.99 -17.07
CA ILE A 208 4.29 -0.81 -15.72
C ILE A 208 5.58 0.00 -15.79
N ILE A 209 6.49 -0.36 -16.71
CA ILE A 209 7.75 0.34 -16.91
C ILE A 209 7.49 1.81 -17.29
N ASN A 210 6.68 2.04 -18.31
CA ASN A 210 6.36 3.38 -18.81
C ASN A 210 5.76 4.27 -17.72
N GLU A 211 4.86 3.75 -16.89
CA GLU A 211 4.26 4.53 -15.80
C GLU A 211 5.28 4.94 -14.74
N ASN A 212 6.27 4.09 -14.44
CA ASN A 212 7.32 4.41 -13.49
C ASN A 212 8.33 5.42 -14.03
N LEU A 213 8.72 5.31 -15.31
CA LEU A 213 9.64 6.26 -15.96
C LEU A 213 9.06 7.68 -16.12
N LYS A 214 7.74 7.85 -15.95
CA LYS A 214 7.07 9.17 -15.87
C LYS A 214 7.22 9.84 -14.51
N LYS A 215 7.61 9.11 -13.45
CA LYS A 215 7.62 9.67 -12.09
C LYS A 215 8.84 10.57 -11.91
N ASN A 216 8.58 11.82 -11.51
CA ASN A 216 9.62 12.82 -11.26
C ASN A 216 10.73 12.35 -10.29
N ARG A 217 10.43 11.40 -9.39
CA ARG A 217 11.44 10.85 -8.47
C ARG A 217 12.56 10.10 -9.19
N LEU A 218 12.26 9.36 -10.27
CA LEU A 218 13.30 8.70 -11.06
C LEU A 218 14.12 9.71 -11.86
N MET A 219 13.48 10.75 -12.41
CA MET A 219 14.20 11.85 -13.07
C MET A 219 15.14 12.60 -12.12
N LYS A 220 14.75 12.77 -10.85
CA LYS A 220 15.62 13.37 -9.81
C LYS A 220 16.72 12.42 -9.36
N LEU A 221 16.45 11.11 -9.37
CA LEU A 221 17.41 10.07 -9.00
C LEU A 221 18.54 9.97 -10.02
N ASP A 222 18.19 9.88 -11.31
CA ASP A 222 19.15 9.80 -12.42
C ASP A 222 18.46 10.09 -13.77
N PRO A 223 18.57 11.32 -14.29
CA PRO A 223 17.90 11.70 -15.54
C PRO A 223 18.51 11.01 -16.77
N VAL A 224 19.82 10.72 -16.76
CA VAL A 224 20.51 10.08 -17.89
C VAL A 224 20.08 8.62 -18.00
N TRP A 225 20.06 7.90 -16.88
CA TRP A 225 19.56 6.53 -16.81
C TRP A 225 18.11 6.42 -17.28
N VAL A 226 17.22 7.32 -16.82
CA VAL A 226 15.82 7.32 -17.25
C VAL A 226 15.69 7.55 -18.76
N GLU A 227 16.45 8.48 -19.33
CA GLU A 227 16.41 8.74 -20.78
C GLU A 227 16.92 7.55 -21.59
N GLN A 228 18.01 6.90 -21.15
CA GLN A 228 18.53 5.69 -21.77
C GLN A 228 17.52 4.54 -21.77
N LEU A 229 16.75 4.37 -20.69
CA LEU A 229 15.69 3.37 -20.64
C LEU A 229 14.52 3.73 -21.55
N LYS A 230 14.12 5.00 -21.62
CA LYS A 230 13.04 5.46 -22.51
C LYS A 230 13.36 5.24 -23.99
N LEU A 231 14.61 5.43 -24.40
CA LEU A 231 15.05 5.17 -25.78
C LEU A 231 14.93 3.69 -26.20
N GLN A 232 14.75 2.78 -25.26
CA GLN A 232 14.61 1.34 -25.52
C GLN A 232 13.15 0.87 -25.59
N LEU A 233 12.17 1.73 -25.29
CA LEU A 233 10.73 1.40 -25.28
C LEU A 233 10.07 1.70 -26.63
#